data_AF-J7U107-F1
#
_entry.id   AF-J7U107-F1
#
_cell.length_a   1.000
_cell.length_b   1.000
_cell.length_c   1.000
_cell.angle_alpha   90.00
_cell.angle_beta   90.00
_cell.angle_gamma   90.00
#
_symmetry.space_group_name_H-M   'P 1'
#
loop_
_entity.id
_entity.type
_entity.pdbx_description
1 polymer ?
#
loop_
_entity_poly.entity_id
_entity_poly.type
_entity_poly.pdbx_seq_one_letter_code
_entity_poly.pdbx_strand_id
1 'polypeptide(L)'
;MIITLWDGRNEPVTEIRDMLYLVDEYMGMDARWWFEDWLKDQEDNEKAYDGLWKDYEAQQKDHKDTIREIEDKVKKLAEIIEYKDFDGKAAEKALRDIYHILWRELR
;
A
#
# COMPACT_ATOMS: atom_id res chain seq x y z
N MET A 1 -27.57 -3.17 7.25
CA MET A 1 -28.32 -2.64 6.08
C MET A 1 -29.70 -3.28 6.08
N ILE A 2 -30.73 -2.62 5.55
CA ILE A 2 -32.06 -3.22 5.37
C ILE A 2 -32.31 -3.29 3.88
N ILE A 3 -32.72 -4.45 3.38
CA ILE A 3 -33.17 -4.62 2.00
C ILE A 3 -34.67 -4.89 1.98
N THR A 4 -35.36 -4.34 0.99
CA THR A 4 -36.79 -4.58 0.78
C THR A 4 -36.95 -5.61 -0.33
N LEU A 5 -37.63 -6.71 -0.02
CA LEU A 5 -37.94 -7.78 -0.95
C LEU A 5 -39.11 -7.37 -1.88
N TRP A 6 -39.30 -8.14 -2.96
CA TRP A 6 -40.35 -7.87 -3.95
C TRP A 6 -41.77 -7.94 -3.39
N ASP A 7 -41.96 -8.65 -2.28
CA ASP A 7 -43.23 -8.78 -1.56
C ASP A 7 -43.44 -7.69 -0.48
N GLY A 8 -42.50 -6.73 -0.39
CA GLY A 8 -42.54 -5.62 0.56
C GLY A 8 -42.01 -5.94 1.96
N ARG A 9 -41.55 -7.18 2.22
CA ARG A 9 -40.85 -7.51 3.48
C ARG A 9 -39.49 -6.83 3.54
N ASN A 10 -39.10 -6.43 4.74
CA ASN A 10 -37.80 -5.83 5.01
C ASN A 10 -36.92 -6.83 5.75
N GLU A 11 -35.80 -7.20 5.15
CA GLU A 11 -34.83 -8.13 5.74
C GLU A 11 -33.59 -7.37 6.20
N PRO A 12 -33.17 -7.54 7.47
CA PRO A 12 -31.92 -6.99 7.95
C PRO A 12 -30.75 -7.84 7.43
N VAL A 13 -29.81 -7.18 6.76
CA VAL A 13 -28.56 -7.75 6.23
C VAL A 13 -27.41 -7.08 6.96
N THR A 14 -26.66 -7.83 7.76
CA THR A 14 -25.56 -7.29 8.56
C THR A 14 -24.27 -7.33 7.75
N GLU A 15 -24.05 -8.44 7.06
CA GLU A 15 -22.92 -8.67 6.18
C GLU A 15 -23.41 -9.04 4.78
N ILE A 16 -22.62 -8.73 3.75
CA ILE A 16 -22.96 -9.09 2.37
C ILE A 16 -23.19 -10.60 2.22
N ARG A 17 -22.49 -11.43 3.03
CA ARG A 17 -22.63 -12.88 3.02
C ARG A 17 -24.01 -13.36 3.50
N ASP A 18 -24.71 -12.57 4.32
CA ASP A 18 -26.09 -12.85 4.75
C ASP A 18 -27.05 -12.86 3.55
N MET A 19 -26.71 -12.18 2.45
CA MET A 19 -27.50 -12.17 1.22
C MET A 19 -27.57 -13.56 0.57
N LEU A 20 -26.63 -14.48 0.82
CA LEU A 20 -26.66 -15.82 0.23
C LEU A 20 -27.95 -16.57 0.58
N TYR A 21 -28.46 -16.40 1.80
CA TYR A 21 -29.71 -17.02 2.22
C TYR A 21 -30.91 -16.46 1.45
N LEU A 22 -30.93 -15.15 1.22
CA LEU A 22 -32.01 -14.48 0.50
C LEU A 22 -31.94 -14.78 -1.01
N VAL A 23 -30.75 -14.85 -1.59
CA VAL A 23 -30.58 -15.25 -2.99
C VAL A 23 -31.04 -16.70 -3.18
N ASP A 24 -30.70 -17.60 -2.26
CA ASP A 24 -31.17 -19.00 -2.32
C ASP A 24 -32.70 -19.09 -2.23
N GLU A 25 -33.28 -18.42 -1.23
CA GLU A 25 -34.72 -18.49 -0.95
C GLU A 25 -35.57 -17.89 -2.08
N TYR A 26 -35.14 -16.76 -2.67
CA TYR A 26 -35.96 -16.01 -3.62
C TYR A 26 -35.52 -16.13 -5.09
N MET A 27 -34.28 -16.54 -5.36
CA MET A 27 -33.72 -16.62 -6.71
C MET A 27 -33.21 -18.02 -7.07
N GLY A 28 -33.10 -18.92 -6.08
CA GLY A 28 -32.72 -20.31 -6.26
C GLY A 28 -31.21 -20.56 -6.26
N MET A 29 -30.89 -21.85 -6.33
CA MET A 29 -29.53 -22.37 -6.10
C MET A 29 -28.49 -21.88 -7.14
N ASP A 30 -28.88 -21.76 -8.41
CA ASP A 30 -27.96 -21.28 -9.46
C ASP A 30 -27.53 -19.83 -9.23
N ALA A 31 -28.49 -18.97 -8.83
CA ALA A 31 -28.21 -17.59 -8.47
C ALA A 31 -27.33 -17.50 -7.21
N ARG A 32 -27.57 -18.38 -6.22
CA ARG A 32 -26.74 -18.47 -5.01
C ARG A 32 -25.30 -18.83 -5.35
N TRP A 33 -25.08 -19.84 -6.20
CA TRP A 33 -23.73 -20.24 -6.61
C TRP A 33 -23.00 -19.14 -7.36
N TRP A 34 -23.68 -18.46 -8.28
CA TRP A 34 -23.09 -17.31 -8.98
C TRP A 34 -22.70 -16.19 -8.00
N PHE A 35 -23.57 -15.91 -7.03
CA PHE A 35 -23.30 -14.88 -6.02
C PHE A 35 -22.15 -15.29 -5.08
N GLU A 36 -22.08 -16.55 -4.69
CA GLU A 36 -20.99 -17.10 -3.86
C GLU A 36 -19.64 -17.04 -4.57
N ASP A 37 -19.60 -17.36 -5.86
CA ASP A 37 -18.39 -17.25 -6.69
C ASP A 37 -17.95 -15.79 -6.81
N TRP A 38 -18.89 -14.87 -7.06
CA TRP A 38 -18.61 -13.44 -7.09
C TRP A 38 -18.06 -12.92 -5.76
N LEU A 39 -18.60 -13.37 -4.62
CA LEU A 39 -18.09 -12.99 -3.30
C LEU A 39 -16.66 -13.46 -3.08
N LYS A 40 -16.36 -14.69 -3.48
CA LYS A 40 -15.01 -15.24 -3.39
C LYS A 40 -14.02 -14.42 -4.22
N ASP A 41 -14.40 -14.05 -5.43
CA ASP A 41 -13.58 -13.17 -6.28
C ASP A 41 -13.35 -11.80 -5.63
N GLN A 42 -14.36 -11.23 -4.96
CA GLN A 42 -14.18 -9.97 -4.22
C GLN A 42 -13.22 -10.14 -3.04
N GLU A 43 -13.35 -11.21 -2.25
CA GLU A 43 -12.47 -11.50 -1.12
C GLU A 43 -11.01 -11.71 -1.57
N ASP A 44 -10.79 -12.39 -2.69
CA ASP A 44 -9.45 -12.60 -3.23
C ASP A 44 -8.85 -11.32 -3.83
N ASN A 45 -9.66 -10.48 -4.45
CA ASN A 45 -9.24 -9.14 -4.88
C ASN A 45 -8.88 -8.25 -3.68
N GLU A 46 -9.67 -8.26 -2.62
CA GLU A 46 -9.40 -7.48 -1.40
C GLU A 46 -8.06 -7.89 -0.78
N LYS A 47 -7.79 -9.20 -0.66
CA LYS A 47 -6.47 -9.70 -0.22
C LYS A 47 -5.33 -9.25 -1.12
N ALA A 48 -5.54 -9.23 -2.44
CA ALA A 48 -4.54 -8.77 -3.38
C ALA A 48 -4.26 -7.26 -3.20
N TYR A 49 -5.31 -6.45 -3.02
CA TYR A 49 -5.17 -5.02 -2.72
C TYR A 49 -4.45 -4.77 -1.38
N ASP A 50 -4.78 -5.53 -0.34
CA ASP A 50 -4.09 -5.46 0.95
C ASP A 50 -2.59 -5.80 0.82
N GLY A 51 -2.25 -6.80 0.00
CA GLY A 51 -0.87 -7.14 -0.32
C GLY A 51 -0.15 -5.98 -1.01
N LEU A 52 -0.74 -5.45 -2.09
CA LEU A 52 -0.20 -4.30 -2.83
C LEU A 52 -0.04 -3.06 -1.94
N TRP A 53 -0.99 -2.82 -1.03
CA TRP A 53 -0.94 -1.70 -0.11
C TRP A 53 0.23 -1.83 0.86
N LYS A 54 0.44 -3.03 1.44
CA LYS A 54 1.59 -3.29 2.32
C LYS A 54 2.92 -3.13 1.59
N ASP A 55 3.02 -3.62 0.37
CA ASP A 55 4.23 -3.46 -0.45
C ASP A 55 4.50 -1.99 -0.74
N TYR A 56 3.45 -1.22 -1.06
CA TYR A 56 3.54 0.22 -1.27
C TYR A 56 3.98 0.98 -0.01
N GLU A 57 3.43 0.64 1.15
CA GLU A 57 3.83 1.22 2.44
C GLU A 57 5.30 0.91 2.76
N ALA A 58 5.75 -0.32 2.50
CA ALA A 58 7.14 -0.73 2.66
C ALA A 58 8.07 0.09 1.76
N GLN A 59 7.75 0.23 0.47
CA GLN A 59 8.52 1.06 -0.47
C GLN A 59 8.55 2.53 -0.03
N GLN A 60 7.43 3.09 0.43
CA GLN A 60 7.41 4.46 0.94
C GLN A 60 8.33 4.63 2.16
N LYS A 61 8.36 3.66 3.06
CA LYS A 61 9.24 3.68 4.22
C LYS A 61 10.70 3.63 3.80
N ASP A 62 11.06 2.71 2.92
CA ASP A 62 12.42 2.58 2.40
C ASP A 62 12.87 3.87 1.71
N HIS A 63 12.04 4.48 0.86
CA HIS A 63 12.35 5.79 0.25
C HIS A 63 12.53 6.90 1.29
N LYS A 64 11.71 6.93 2.36
CA LYS A 64 11.88 7.93 3.43
C LYS A 64 13.21 7.76 4.16
N ASP A 65 13.62 6.52 4.43
CA ASP A 65 14.88 6.24 5.09
C ASP A 65 16.08 6.56 4.19
N THR A 66 15.98 6.29 2.89
CA THR A 66 16.96 6.74 1.89
C THR A 66 17.06 8.27 1.86
N ILE A 67 15.94 9.00 1.83
CA ILE A 67 15.97 10.47 1.81
C ILE A 67 16.69 11.00 3.04
N ARG A 68 16.42 10.45 4.23
CA ARG A 68 17.15 10.81 5.46
C ARG A 68 18.64 10.52 5.36
N GLU A 69 19.03 9.40 4.77
CA GLU A 69 20.44 9.07 4.54
C GLU A 69 21.11 10.14 3.67
N ILE A 70 20.45 10.58 2.59
CA ILE A 70 20.93 11.65 1.73
C ILE A 70 21.02 12.98 2.48
N GLU A 71 19.98 13.37 3.23
CA GLU A 71 19.96 14.60 4.02
C GLU A 71 21.13 14.66 5.01
N ASP A 72 21.40 13.57 5.74
CA ASP A 72 22.51 13.48 6.68
C ASP A 72 23.88 13.63 5.98
N LYS A 73 24.03 13.05 4.78
CA LYS A 73 25.28 13.15 4.00
C LYS A 73 25.46 14.55 3.42
N VAL A 74 24.40 15.17 2.92
CA VAL A 74 24.41 16.55 2.42
C VAL A 74 24.73 17.52 3.54
N LYS A 75 24.17 17.34 4.74
CA LYS A 75 24.48 18.16 5.91
C LYS A 75 25.96 18.09 6.28
N LYS A 76 26.54 16.89 6.32
CA LYS A 76 27.99 16.70 6.55
C LYS A 76 28.84 17.39 5.48
N LEU A 77 28.41 17.33 4.22
CA LEU A 77 29.09 18.04 3.14
C LEU A 77 29.03 19.56 3.33
N ALA A 78 27.88 20.10 3.73
CA ALA A 78 27.72 21.52 4.03
C ALA A 78 28.65 21.96 5.19
N GLU A 79 28.73 21.17 6.26
CA GLU A 79 29.64 21.42 7.39
C GLU A 79 31.13 21.45 6.95
N ILE A 80 31.54 20.57 6.02
CA ILE A 80 32.90 20.56 5.46
C ILE A 80 33.17 21.82 4.63
N ILE A 81 32.18 22.29 3.87
CA ILE A 81 32.30 23.46 2.99
C ILE A 81 32.33 24.77 3.80
N GLU A 82 31.55 24.85 4.88
CA GLU A 82 31.50 26.03 5.76
C GLU A 82 32.74 26.17 6.66
N TYR A 83 33.57 25.13 6.77
CA TYR A 83 34.78 25.15 7.58
C TYR A 83 35.86 26.07 6.97
N LYS A 84 36.50 26.88 7.82
CA LYS A 84 37.57 27.83 7.40
C LYS A 84 38.75 27.15 6.70
N ASP A 85 39.06 25.92 7.09
CA ASP A 85 40.08 25.08 6.46
C ASP A 85 39.38 23.95 5.70
N PHE A 86 38.96 24.24 4.48
CA PHE A 86 38.28 23.30 3.61
C PHE A 86 39.11 22.03 3.38
N ASP A 87 38.58 20.87 3.78
CA ASP A 87 39.15 19.56 3.47
C ASP A 87 38.52 18.99 2.19
N GLY A 88 39.21 19.20 1.06
CA GLY A 88 38.76 18.69 -0.23
C GLY A 88 38.65 17.16 -0.31
N LYS A 89 39.45 16.41 0.46
CA LYS A 89 39.34 14.94 0.47
C LYS A 89 38.11 14.48 1.25
N ALA A 90 37.79 15.16 2.35
CA ALA A 90 36.55 14.91 3.08
C ALA A 90 35.32 15.23 2.22
N ALA A 91 35.35 16.35 1.49
CA ALA A 91 34.28 16.74 0.57
C ALA A 91 34.10 15.74 -0.59
N GLU A 92 35.19 15.30 -1.22
CA GLU A 92 35.14 14.28 -2.29
C GLU A 92 34.54 12.96 -1.77
N LYS A 93 34.94 12.52 -0.57
CA LYS A 93 34.38 11.32 0.05
C LYS A 93 32.88 11.46 0.31
N ALA A 94 32.43 12.59 0.85
CA ALA A 94 31.02 12.85 1.11
C ALA A 94 30.19 12.87 -0.19
N LEU A 95 30.70 13.49 -1.27
CA LEU A 95 30.08 13.46 -2.59
C LEU A 95 29.97 12.04 -3.16
N ARG A 96 31.02 11.23 -3.01
CA ARG A 96 31.01 9.84 -3.45
C ARG A 96 29.98 8.99 -2.68
N ASP A 97 29.86 9.21 -1.37
CA ASP A 97 28.83 8.55 -0.55
C ASP A 97 27.41 8.90 -1.04
N ILE A 98 27.13 10.18 -1.30
CA ILE A 98 25.84 10.64 -1.85
C ILE A 98 25.58 10.00 -3.22
N TYR A 99 26.58 9.98 -4.10
CA TYR A 99 26.47 9.35 -5.42
C TYR A 99 26.12 7.86 -5.31
N HIS A 100 26.75 7.12 -4.38
CA HIS A 100 26.45 5.71 -4.19
C HIS A 100 25.03 5.46 -3.70
N ILE A 101 24.50 6.31 -2.82
CA ILE A 101 23.10 6.23 -2.37
C ILE A 101 22.18 6.48 -3.57
N LEU A 102 22.38 7.58 -4.31
CA LEU A 102 21.56 7.89 -5.49
C LEU A 102 21.59 6.79 -6.55
N TRP A 103 22.75 6.20 -6.81
CA TRP A 103 22.89 5.12 -7.80
C TRP A 103 22.23 3.82 -7.36
N ARG A 104 22.15 3.55 -6.05
CA ARG A 104 21.40 2.41 -5.49
C ARG A 104 19.90 2.54 -5.75
N GLU A 105 19.35 3.75 -5.65
CA GLU A 105 17.90 4.01 -5.77
C GLU A 105 17.42 4.14 -7.23
N LEU A 106 18.33 4.48 -8.15
CA LEU A 106 18.01 4.61 -9.58
C LEU A 106 18.03 3.28 -10.34
N ARG A 107 18.31 2.16 -9.66
CA ARG A 107 18.43 0.83 -10.24
C ARG A 107 17.20 -0.01 -9.94
#